data_AF-A0A954ITC8-F1
#
_entry.id   AF-A0A954ITC8-F1
#
_cell.length_a   1.000
_cell.length_b   1.000
_cell.length_c   1.000
_cell.angle_alpha   90.00
_cell.angle_beta   90.00
_cell.angle_gamma   90.00
#
_symmetry.space_group_name_H-M   'P 1'
#
loop_
_entity.id
_entity.type
_entity.pdbx_description
1 polymer ?
#
loop_
_entity_poly.entity_id
_entity_poly.type
_entity_poly.pdbx_seq_one_letter_code
_entity_poly.pdbx_strand_id
1 'polypeptide(L)'
;MRLLCVCLTVVLISSMSFAEELKTQKDVPYGTHRRQVLDFYPAKSDKPTPVVFYIHGGGWRGGDKKTNPQAFLDKGISVVAINYRYVQNGVEEKVEPPVKAPLG
;
A
#
# COMPACT_ATOMS: atom_id res chain seq x y z
N MET A 1 45.67 16.79 21.15
CA MET A 1 44.37 16.58 21.83
C MET A 1 43.17 17.18 21.10
N ARG A 2 43.23 18.37 20.47
CA ARG A 2 42.11 18.94 19.69
C ARG A 2 41.72 18.12 18.44
N LEU A 3 42.69 17.50 17.74
CA LEU A 3 42.42 16.67 16.55
C LEU A 3 41.68 15.35 16.87
N LEU A 4 41.90 14.78 18.06
CA LEU A 4 41.30 13.50 18.46
C LEU A 4 39.79 13.64 18.71
N CYS A 5 39.35 14.79 19.23
CA CYS A 5 37.92 15.08 19.44
C CYS A 5 37.16 15.31 18.13
N VAL A 6 37.80 15.83 17.08
CA VAL A 6 37.15 16.08 15.77
C VAL A 6 36.89 14.78 15.02
N CYS A 7 37.80 13.80 15.11
CA CYS A 7 37.58 12.49 14.50
C CYS A 7 36.47 11.69 15.21
N LEU A 8 36.36 11.82 16.54
CA LEU A 8 35.37 11.08 17.33
C LEU A 8 33.93 11.60 17.13
N THR A 9 33.76 12.91 16.91
CA THR A 9 32.43 13.51 16.64
C THR A 9 31.92 13.19 15.23
N VAL A 10 32.80 13.11 14.22
CA VAL A 10 32.42 12.74 12.84
C VAL A 10 31.91 11.30 12.75
N VAL A 11 32.49 10.37 13.54
CA VAL A 11 32.08 8.95 13.57
C VAL A 11 30.71 8.75 14.24
N LEU A 12 30.33 9.58 15.20
CA LEU A 12 29.02 9.47 15.86
C LEU A 12 27.86 9.90 14.95
N ILE A 13 28.07 10.91 14.11
CA ILE A 13 27.03 11.45 13.21
C ILE A 13 26.69 10.46 12.08
N SER A 14 27.65 9.64 11.60
CA SER A 14 27.40 8.68 10.51
C SER A 14 26.57 7.47 10.91
N SER A 15 26.33 7.25 12.20
CA SER A 15 25.55 6.12 12.73
C SER A 15 24.06 6.42 12.94
N MET A 16 23.63 7.68 12.76
CA MET A 16 22.21 8.02 12.78
C MET A 16 21.55 7.57 11.47
N SER A 17 21.14 6.30 11.43
CA SER A 17 20.16 5.86 10.44
C SER A 17 18.85 6.56 10.73
N PHE A 18 18.42 7.43 9.82
CA PHE A 18 17.05 7.93 9.83
C PHE A 18 16.13 6.76 9.51
N ALA A 19 15.21 6.44 10.41
CA ALA A 19 14.10 5.56 10.08
C ALA A 19 13.33 6.21 8.92
N GLU A 20 13.27 5.54 7.77
CA GLU A 20 12.52 6.05 6.63
C GLU A 20 11.05 6.15 7.05
N GLU A 21 10.47 7.35 7.00
CA GLU A 21 9.06 7.52 7.32
C GLU A 21 8.23 6.69 6.34
N LEU A 22 7.41 5.78 6.87
CA LEU A 22 6.55 4.92 6.08
C LEU A 22 5.54 5.77 5.28
N LYS A 23 5.83 5.96 4.00
CA LYS A 23 4.98 6.76 3.10
C LYS A 23 3.83 5.92 2.56
N THR A 24 2.68 6.56 2.41
CA THR A 24 1.58 6.00 1.63
C THR A 24 2.05 5.79 0.19
N GLN A 25 1.89 4.56 -0.31
CA GLN A 25 2.17 4.23 -1.70
C GLN A 25 0.85 4.22 -2.45
N LYS A 26 0.76 4.96 -3.55
CA LYS A 26 -0.45 5.04 -4.36
C LYS A 26 -0.27 4.38 -5.71
N ASP A 27 -1.37 3.85 -6.23
CA ASP A 27 -1.46 3.27 -7.57
C ASP A 27 -0.39 2.20 -7.87
N VAL A 28 0.02 1.43 -6.85
CA VAL A 28 0.99 0.36 -6.98
C VAL A 28 0.39 -0.74 -7.86
N PRO A 29 0.97 -1.04 -9.03
CA PRO A 29 0.41 -2.05 -9.94
C PRO A 29 0.59 -3.46 -9.36
N TYR A 30 -0.47 -4.26 -9.39
CA TYR A 30 -0.44 -5.68 -9.04
C TYR A 30 -0.82 -6.58 -10.22
N GLY A 31 -1.09 -6.00 -11.39
CA GLY A 31 -1.39 -6.70 -12.62
C GLY A 31 -1.18 -5.79 -13.83
N THR A 32 -1.43 -6.32 -15.03
CA THR A 32 -1.17 -5.62 -16.30
C THR A 32 -2.24 -4.61 -16.66
N HIS A 33 -3.46 -4.75 -16.14
CA HIS A 33 -4.53 -3.83 -16.43
C HIS A 33 -4.41 -2.53 -15.62
N ARG A 34 -4.69 -1.37 -16.23
CA ARG A 34 -4.59 -0.04 -15.59
C ARG A 34 -5.35 0.12 -14.27
N ARG A 35 -6.42 -0.67 -14.06
CA ARG A 35 -7.20 -0.69 -12.82
C ARG A 35 -6.69 -1.69 -11.77
N GLN A 36 -5.77 -2.58 -12.12
CA GLN A 36 -5.15 -3.52 -11.16
C GLN A 36 -4.05 -2.79 -10.39
N VAL A 37 -4.47 -1.84 -9.58
CA VAL A 37 -3.61 -0.99 -8.75
C VAL A 37 -4.13 -0.97 -7.33
N LEU A 38 -3.22 -0.79 -6.37
CA LEU A 38 -3.53 -0.68 -4.95
C LEU A 38 -2.91 0.59 -4.34
N ASP A 39 -3.59 1.11 -3.33
CA ASP A 39 -3.01 2.07 -2.38
C ASP A 39 -2.65 1.31 -1.11
N PHE A 40 -1.44 1.52 -0.61
CA PHE A 40 -0.96 0.98 0.66
C PHE A 40 -0.75 2.11 1.66
N TYR A 41 -1.46 2.01 2.78
CA TYR A 41 -1.38 2.91 3.92
C TYR A 41 -0.71 2.16 5.08
N PRO A 42 0.60 2.34 5.28
CA PRO A 42 1.32 1.67 6.35
C PRO A 42 0.97 2.28 7.72
N ALA A 43 0.67 1.43 8.69
CA ALA A 43 0.63 1.85 10.10
C ALA A 43 2.06 2.01 10.63
N LYS A 44 2.29 3.02 11.49
CA LYS A 44 3.60 3.25 12.11
C LYS A 44 3.96 2.09 13.04
N SER A 45 5.05 1.38 12.74
CA SER A 45 5.53 0.23 13.53
C SER A 45 6.95 -0.16 13.11
N ASP A 46 7.77 -0.59 14.08
CA ASP A 46 9.10 -1.18 13.83
C ASP A 46 9.02 -2.70 13.56
N LYS A 47 7.81 -3.28 13.57
CA LYS A 47 7.53 -4.70 13.35
C LYS A 47 6.40 -4.87 12.32
N PRO A 48 6.28 -6.05 11.66
CA PRO A 48 5.15 -6.34 10.79
C PRO A 48 3.80 -6.08 11.47
N THR A 49 2.86 -5.46 10.74
CA THR A 49 1.53 -5.12 11.22
C THR A 49 0.47 -6.02 10.59
N PRO A 50 -0.67 -6.27 11.26
CA PRO A 50 -1.84 -6.82 10.58
C PRO A 50 -2.29 -5.89 9.46
N VAL A 51 -2.93 -6.47 8.45
CA VAL A 51 -3.40 -5.74 7.26
C VAL A 51 -4.90 -5.92 7.08
N VAL A 52 -5.60 -4.82 6.88
CA VAL A 52 -6.95 -4.81 6.33
C VAL A 52 -6.87 -4.68 4.81
N PHE A 53 -7.46 -5.63 4.11
CA PHE A 53 -7.52 -5.65 2.66
C PHE A 53 -8.90 -5.19 2.20
N TYR A 54 -9.01 -3.93 1.79
CA TYR A 54 -10.24 -3.28 1.37
C TYR A 54 -10.51 -3.50 -0.13
N ILE A 55 -11.63 -4.14 -0.42
CA ILE A 55 -12.15 -4.34 -1.78
C ILE A 55 -13.47 -3.57 -1.87
N HIS A 56 -13.52 -2.55 -2.71
CA HIS A 56 -14.71 -1.72 -2.86
C HIS A 56 -15.88 -2.50 -3.49
N GLY A 57 -17.11 -2.11 -3.16
CA GLY A 57 -18.33 -2.61 -3.79
C GLY A 57 -18.57 -2.02 -5.19
N GLY A 58 -19.82 -2.00 -5.64
CA GLY A 58 -20.19 -1.46 -6.97
C GLY A 58 -20.52 -2.51 -8.02
N GLY A 59 -20.83 -3.74 -7.59
CA GLY A 59 -21.38 -4.79 -8.45
C GLY A 59 -20.51 -5.10 -9.68
N TRP A 60 -19.18 -5.03 -9.53
CA TRP A 60 -18.19 -5.22 -10.59
C TRP A 60 -18.31 -4.28 -11.80
N ARG A 61 -19.09 -3.21 -11.70
CA ARG A 61 -19.36 -2.25 -12.77
C ARG A 61 -18.93 -0.82 -12.42
N GLY A 62 -18.71 -0.55 -11.14
CA GLY A 62 -18.37 0.77 -10.62
C GLY A 62 -17.56 0.70 -9.33
N GLY A 63 -17.23 1.88 -8.79
CA GLY A 63 -16.49 2.03 -7.53
C GLY A 63 -15.02 2.41 -7.71
N ASP A 64 -14.38 2.74 -6.60
CA ASP A 64 -12.96 3.10 -6.56
C ASP A 64 -12.35 2.76 -5.20
N LYS A 65 -11.04 2.54 -5.19
CA LYS A 65 -10.23 2.21 -4.01
C LYS A 65 -10.10 3.34 -2.99
N LYS A 66 -10.56 4.56 -3.31
CA LYS A 66 -10.65 5.67 -2.35
C LYS A 66 -11.35 5.21 -1.06
N THR A 67 -10.64 5.37 0.05
CA THR A 67 -11.10 5.01 1.39
C THR A 67 -10.49 5.93 2.43
N ASN A 68 -11.06 5.95 3.63
CA ASN A 68 -10.46 6.60 4.80
C ASN A 68 -9.81 5.52 5.70
N PRO A 69 -8.48 5.39 5.71
CA PRO A 69 -7.79 4.32 6.44
C PRO A 69 -7.63 4.64 7.95
N GLN A 70 -7.93 5.86 8.41
CA GLN A 70 -7.46 6.37 9.70
C GLN A 70 -7.85 5.49 10.88
N ALA A 71 -9.10 4.99 10.91
CA ALA A 71 -9.59 4.15 12.00
C ALA A 71 -8.82 2.83 12.18
N PHE A 72 -8.15 2.34 11.13
CA PHE A 72 -7.28 1.16 11.17
C PHE A 72 -5.84 1.56 11.54
N LEU A 73 -5.34 2.64 10.94
CA LEU A 73 -4.00 3.16 11.23
C LEU A 73 -3.83 3.53 12.70
N ASP A 74 -4.86 4.14 13.31
CA ASP A 74 -4.91 4.49 14.74
C ASP A 74 -4.81 3.25 15.66
N LYS A 75 -5.11 2.06 15.13
CA LYS A 75 -5.04 0.77 15.84
C LYS A 75 -3.79 -0.03 15.48
N GLY A 76 -2.83 0.56 14.77
CA GLY A 76 -1.63 -0.14 14.32
C GLY A 76 -1.89 -1.16 13.21
N ILE A 77 -2.98 -1.01 12.46
CA ILE A 77 -3.37 -1.91 11.36
C ILE A 77 -3.13 -1.18 10.04
N SER A 78 -2.29 -1.75 9.18
CA SER A 78 -2.06 -1.20 7.84
C SER A 78 -3.26 -1.47 6.94
N VAL A 79 -3.47 -0.63 5.93
CA VAL A 79 -4.59 -0.78 4.99
C VAL A 79 -4.06 -0.93 3.57
N VAL A 80 -4.55 -1.94 2.87
CA VAL A 80 -4.42 -2.07 1.41
C VAL A 80 -5.80 -1.84 0.81
N ALA A 81 -5.93 -0.89 -0.12
CA ALA A 81 -7.17 -0.64 -0.84
C ALA A 81 -6.93 -0.85 -2.33
N ILE A 82 -7.73 -1.70 -2.98
CA ILE A 82 -7.49 -2.07 -4.39
C ILE A 82 -8.58 -1.55 -5.32
N ASN A 83 -8.16 -1.16 -6.52
CA ASN A 83 -9.05 -1.16 -7.68
C ASN A 83 -8.94 -2.51 -8.36
N TYR A 84 -9.98 -2.90 -9.09
CA TYR A 84 -9.99 -4.08 -9.95
C TYR A 84 -10.65 -3.73 -11.31
N ARG A 85 -10.49 -4.63 -12.29
CA ARG A 85 -11.19 -4.54 -13.59
C ARG A 85 -12.69 -4.64 -13.43
N TYR A 86 -13.46 -3.85 -14.16
CA TYR A 86 -14.89 -4.07 -14.27
C TYR A 86 -15.21 -5.22 -15.23
N VAL A 87 -16.41 -5.80 -15.10
CA VAL A 87 -16.92 -6.84 -16.02
C VAL A 87 -16.78 -6.39 -17.47
N GLN A 88 -17.15 -5.14 -17.77
CA GLN A 88 -17.07 -4.60 -19.13
C GLN A 88 -15.62 -4.63 -19.68
N ASN A 89 -14.62 -4.36 -18.84
CA ASN A 89 -13.22 -4.46 -19.27
C ASN A 89 -12.84 -5.91 -19.57
N GLY A 90 -13.28 -6.86 -18.73
CA GLY A 90 -13.07 -8.29 -18.99
C GLY A 90 -13.69 -8.75 -20.32
N VAL A 91 -14.89 -8.27 -20.63
CA VAL A 91 -15.58 -8.56 -21.90
C VAL A 91 -14.83 -7.93 -23.10
N GLU A 92 -14.46 -6.65 -23.01
CA GLU A 92 -13.69 -5.94 -24.04
C GLU A 92 -12.34 -6.63 -24.31
N GLU A 93 -11.70 -7.15 -23.27
CA GLU A 93 -10.42 -7.85 -23.31
C GLU A 93 -10.55 -9.36 -23.60
N LYS A 94 -11.77 -9.87 -23.81
CA LYS A 94 -12.06 -11.29 -24.09
C LYS A 94 -11.52 -12.24 -23.01
N VAL A 95 -11.60 -11.85 -21.74
CA VAL A 95 -11.24 -12.68 -20.59
C VAL A 95 -12.41 -13.55 -20.16
N GLU A 96 -12.19 -14.85 -19.99
CA GLU A 96 -13.22 -15.82 -19.59
C GLU A 96 -12.87 -16.57 -18.27
N PRO A 97 -13.75 -16.57 -17.26
CA PRO A 97 -14.90 -15.67 -17.15
C PRO A 97 -14.43 -14.22 -16.93
N PRO A 98 -15.22 -13.21 -17.35
CA PRO A 98 -14.81 -11.80 -17.26
C PRO A 98 -14.61 -11.32 -15.82
N VAL A 99 -15.25 -11.99 -14.85
CA VAL A 99 -15.01 -11.85 -13.41
C VAL A 99 -14.91 -13.24 -12.80
N LYS A 100 -13.88 -13.45 -11.97
CA LYS A 100 -13.78 -14.58 -11.05
C LYS A 100 -14.12 -14.07 -9.65
N ALA A 101 -15.32 -14.35 -9.17
CA ALA A 101 -15.73 -14.00 -7.82
C ALA A 101 -15.66 -15.25 -6.92
N PRO A 102 -15.30 -15.12 -5.63
CA PRO A 102 -15.39 -16.21 -4.66
C PRO A 102 -16.84 -16.40 -4.17
N LEU A 103 -17.81 -16.18 -5.06
CA LEU A 103 -19.22 -16.48 -4.84
C LEU A 103 -19.43 -17.79 -5.57
N GLY A 104 -19.52 -18.88 -4.81
CA GLY A 104 -19.66 -20.24 -5.36
C GLY A 104 -20.83 -20.40 -6.32
#